data_AF-A0A6P0YEX9-F1
#
_entry.id   AF-A0A6P0YEX9-F1
#
_cell.length_a   1.000
_cell.length_b   1.000
_cell.length_c   1.000
_cell.angle_alpha   90.00
_cell.angle_beta   90.00
_cell.angle_gamma   90.00
#
_symmetry.space_group_name_H-M   'P 1'
#
loop_
_entity.id
_entity.type
_entity.pdbx_description
1 polymer ?
#
loop_
_entity_poly.entity_id
_entity_poly.type
_entity_poly.pdbx_seq_one_letter_code
_entity_poly.pdbx_strand_id
1 'polypeptide(L)'
;CVYLTHHREDLYPEPKQFKPERFLERKYSSYEFLPFGGGSRRCIGDAFGMYEMKLVLATILSKYKLELAEQKPVKPERRGTNITPAGGVKMIMKGERLA
;
A
#
# COMPACT_ATOMS: atom_id res chain seq x y z
N CYS A 1 16.36 1.02 8.82
CA CYS A 1 15.20 1.93 8.73
C CYS A 1 14.26 1.38 7.66
N VAL A 2 12.98 1.10 7.98
CA VAL A 2 12.03 0.44 7.06
C VAL A 2 11.85 1.23 5.77
N TYR A 3 11.56 2.52 5.89
CA TYR A 3 11.37 3.42 4.76
C TYR A 3 12.58 3.42 3.81
N LEU A 4 13.79 3.58 4.36
CA LEU A 4 15.00 3.58 3.55
C LEU A 4 15.23 2.24 2.83
N THR A 5 14.95 1.10 3.48
CA THR A 5 15.08 -0.21 2.83
C THR A 5 14.12 -0.35 1.65
N HIS A 6 12.89 0.14 1.74
CA HIS A 6 11.92 0.10 0.64
C HIS A 6 12.20 1.11 -0.47
N HIS A 7 13.14 2.03 -0.26
CA HIS A 7 13.58 3.01 -1.26
C HIS A 7 15.00 2.76 -1.79
N ARG A 8 15.60 1.61 -1.47
CA ARG A 8 16.89 1.19 -2.00
C ARG A 8 16.76 0.76 -3.46
N GLU A 9 17.42 1.49 -4.36
CA GLU A 9 17.44 1.22 -5.81
C GLU A 9 17.94 -0.19 -6.15
N ASP A 10 18.93 -0.69 -5.39
CA ASP A 10 19.52 -2.01 -5.59
C ASP A 10 18.57 -3.16 -5.20
N LEU A 11 17.57 -2.88 -4.34
CA LEU A 11 16.53 -3.85 -3.98
C LEU A 11 15.25 -3.65 -4.80
N TYR A 12 14.92 -2.40 -5.09
CA TYR A 12 13.71 -1.94 -5.76
C TYR A 12 14.10 -0.95 -6.87
N PRO A 13 14.42 -1.42 -8.09
CA PRO A 13 14.68 -0.53 -9.22
C PRO A 13 13.49 0.39 -9.46
N GLU A 14 13.72 1.68 -9.70
CA GLU A 14 12.70 2.72 -9.80
C GLU A 14 11.81 2.82 -8.53
N PRO A 15 12.37 2.97 -7.32
CA PRO A 15 11.66 2.83 -6.05
C PRO A 15 10.65 3.96 -5.77
N LYS A 16 10.67 5.02 -6.58
CA LYS A 16 9.71 6.13 -6.51
C LYS A 16 8.46 5.91 -7.36
N GLN A 17 8.44 4.85 -8.18
CA GLN A 17 7.29 4.51 -9.01
C GLN A 17 6.43 3.44 -8.33
N PHE A 18 5.10 3.61 -8.38
CA PHE A 18 4.16 2.56 -7.99
C PHE A 18 4.11 1.49 -9.09
N LYS A 19 4.89 0.43 -8.92
CA LYS A 19 5.04 -0.68 -9.87
C LYS A 19 4.77 -2.02 -9.16
N PRO A 20 3.50 -2.44 -8.97
CA PRO A 20 3.15 -3.68 -8.29
C PRO A 20 3.69 -4.95 -8.98
N GLU A 21 3.89 -4.89 -10.29
CA GLU A 21 4.30 -6.01 -11.14
C GLU A 21 5.65 -6.59 -10.71
N ARG A 22 6.51 -5.79 -10.06
CA ARG A 22 7.81 -6.24 -9.52
C ARG A 22 7.70 -7.40 -8.51
N PHE A 23 6.54 -7.58 -7.89
CA PHE A 23 6.28 -8.67 -6.95
C PHE A 23 5.88 -9.98 -7.67
N LEU A 24 5.64 -9.93 -8.98
CA LEU A 24 5.45 -11.10 -9.83
C LEU A 24 6.79 -11.64 -10.34
N GLU A 25 7.78 -10.76 -10.51
CA GLU A 25 9.10 -11.08 -11.08
C GLU A 25 10.02 -11.84 -10.09
N ARG A 26 9.93 -11.52 -8.79
CA ARG A 26 10.72 -12.20 -7.75
C ARG A 26 10.05 -12.21 -6.39
N LYS A 27 10.46 -13.16 -5.55
CA LYS A 27 10.11 -13.18 -4.12
C LYS A 27 11.15 -12.38 -3.32
N TYR A 28 10.67 -11.52 -2.43
CA TYR A 28 11.50 -10.73 -1.53
C TYR A 28 11.59 -11.44 -0.17
N SER A 29 12.78 -11.43 0.43
CA SER A 29 12.98 -11.94 1.78
C SER A 29 12.34 -11.03 2.83
N SER A 30 12.21 -11.53 4.07
CA SER A 30 11.71 -10.77 5.23
C SER A 30 12.64 -9.65 5.69
N TYR A 31 13.80 -9.47 5.05
CA TYR A 31 14.73 -8.37 5.27
C TYR A 31 14.74 -7.37 4.12
N GLU A 32 14.11 -7.70 2.98
CA GLU A 32 13.98 -6.82 1.83
C GLU A 32 12.59 -6.16 1.80
N PHE A 33 11.53 -6.96 1.94
CA PHE A 33 10.15 -6.49 2.07
C PHE A 33 9.67 -6.71 3.49
N LEU A 34 9.48 -5.61 4.21
CA LEU A 34 9.23 -5.61 5.67
C LEU A 34 8.23 -4.52 6.09
N PRO A 35 7.01 -4.50 5.50
CA PRO A 35 6.00 -3.48 5.76
C PRO A 35 5.57 -3.42 7.23
N PHE A 36 5.69 -4.54 7.96
CA PHE A 36 5.38 -4.65 9.39
C PHE A 36 6.61 -5.05 10.23
N GLY A 37 7.80 -4.64 9.80
CA GLY A 37 9.07 -5.07 10.39
C GLY A 37 9.58 -6.40 9.83
N GLY A 38 10.85 -6.71 10.09
CA GLY A 38 11.56 -7.85 9.48
C GLY A 38 12.14 -8.82 10.50
N GLY A 39 12.58 -9.99 10.02
CA GLY A 39 13.23 -11.02 10.84
C GLY A 39 12.32 -11.65 11.91
N SER A 40 12.93 -12.08 13.02
CA SER A 40 12.26 -12.81 14.11
C SER A 40 11.37 -11.94 15.01
N ARG A 41 11.53 -10.61 14.94
CA ARG A 41 10.78 -9.62 15.73
C ARG A 41 9.76 -8.85 14.88
N ARG A 42 9.40 -9.37 13.70
CA ARG A 42 8.34 -8.78 12.87
C ARG A 42 7.01 -8.78 13.61
N CYS A 43 6.10 -7.89 13.21
CA CYS A 43 4.77 -7.81 13.77
C CYS A 43 4.06 -9.18 13.70
N ILE A 44 3.47 -9.59 14.82
CA ILE A 44 2.66 -10.83 14.89
C ILE A 44 1.43 -10.75 13.97
N GLY A 45 0.95 -9.55 13.68
CA GLY A 45 -0.19 -9.28 12.81
C GLY A 45 0.13 -9.19 11.32
N ASP A 46 1.38 -9.43 10.89
CA ASP A 46 1.80 -9.30 9.47
C ASP A 46 0.90 -10.11 8.52
N ALA A 47 0.72 -11.40 8.78
CA ALA A 47 -0.12 -12.26 7.95
C ALA A 47 -1.60 -11.82 7.92
N PHE A 48 -2.11 -11.36 9.06
CA PHE A 48 -3.49 -10.89 9.19
C PHE A 48 -3.72 -9.57 8.43
N GLY A 49 -2.84 -8.59 8.63
CA GLY A 49 -2.92 -7.31 7.92
C GLY A 49 -2.80 -7.47 6.40
N MET A 50 -1.92 -8.34 5.93
CA MET A 50 -1.81 -8.67 4.50
C MET A 50 -3.08 -9.34 3.96
N TYR A 51 -3.75 -10.17 4.76
CA TYR A 51 -5.01 -10.80 4.38
C TYR A 51 -6.15 -9.77 4.29
N GLU A 52 -6.31 -8.92 5.31
CA GLU A 52 -7.31 -7.86 5.31
C GLU A 52 -7.12 -6.88 4.15
N MET A 53 -5.90 -6.44 3.87
CA MET A 53 -5.63 -5.54 2.73
C MET A 53 -6.09 -6.13 1.40
N LYS A 54 -5.90 -7.44 1.17
CA LYS A 54 -6.38 -8.12 -0.03
C LYS A 54 -7.90 -8.12 -0.10
N LEU A 55 -8.59 -8.40 1.02
CA LEU A 55 -10.04 -8.39 1.06
C LEU A 55 -10.61 -6.99 0.83
N VAL A 56 -10.03 -5.96 1.45
CA VAL A 56 -10.44 -4.56 1.27
C VAL A 56 -10.29 -4.15 -0.20
N LEU A 57 -9.13 -4.41 -0.80
CA LEU A 57 -8.90 -4.09 -2.22
C LEU A 57 -9.83 -4.86 -3.13
N ALA A 58 -9.97 -6.16 -2.94
CA ALA A 58 -10.88 -6.99 -3.74
C ALA A 58 -12.33 -6.50 -3.63
N THR A 59 -12.78 -6.13 -2.43
CA THR A 59 -14.12 -5.61 -2.18
C THR A 59 -14.33 -4.27 -2.89
N ILE A 60 -13.41 -3.31 -2.73
CA ILE A 60 -13.49 -1.99 -3.38
C ILE A 60 -13.53 -2.14 -4.90
N LEU A 61 -12.61 -2.95 -5.45
CA LEU A 61 -12.46 -3.11 -6.90
C LEU A 61 -13.58 -3.95 -7.52
N SER A 62 -14.10 -4.97 -6.83
CA SER A 62 -15.17 -5.81 -7.39
C SER A 62 -16.56 -5.22 -7.23
N LYS A 63 -16.84 -4.45 -6.16
CA LYS A 63 -18.21 -4.05 -5.80
C LYS A 63 -18.54 -2.58 -5.99
N TYR A 64 -17.58 -1.66 -6.06
CA TYR A 64 -17.90 -0.23 -6.01
C TYR A 64 -17.26 0.59 -7.13
N LYS A 65 -18.06 1.40 -7.82
CA LYS A 65 -17.56 2.44 -8.73
C LYS A 65 -17.32 3.72 -7.92
N LEU A 66 -16.06 4.14 -7.82
CA LEU A 66 -15.65 5.32 -7.07
C LEU A 66 -15.00 6.35 -8.00
N GLU A 67 -15.26 7.63 -7.77
CA GLU A 67 -14.57 8.76 -8.42
C GLU A 67 -13.97 9.68 -7.35
N LEU A 68 -12.85 10.35 -7.65
CA LEU A 68 -12.28 11.37 -6.77
C LEU A 68 -13.27 12.52 -6.59
N ALA A 69 -13.51 12.93 -5.33
CA ALA A 69 -14.33 14.10 -5.05
C ALA A 69 -13.61 15.42 -5.36
N GLU A 70 -12.27 15.40 -5.33
CA GLU A 70 -11.42 16.56 -5.57
C GLU A 70 -10.29 16.20 -6.53
N GLN A 71 -10.08 16.98 -7.59
CA GLN A 71 -8.97 16.83 -8.53
C GLN A 71 -7.75 17.65 -8.07
N LYS A 72 -7.20 17.30 -6.91
CA LYS A 72 -6.00 17.95 -6.36
C LYS A 72 -4.91 16.91 -6.11
N PRO A 73 -3.62 17.26 -6.27
CA PRO A 73 -2.53 16.36 -5.92
C PRO A 73 -2.61 15.95 -4.45
N VAL A 74 -2.63 14.65 -4.18
CA VAL A 74 -2.54 14.11 -2.82
C VAL A 74 -1.09 14.17 -2.36
N LYS A 75 -0.82 14.92 -1.30
CA LYS A 75 0.52 15.03 -0.71
C LYS A 75 0.65 14.08 0.48
N PRO A 76 1.79 13.39 0.65
CA PRO A 76 2.07 12.65 1.88
C PRO A 76 2.28 13.62 3.05
N GLU A 77 1.69 13.30 4.20
CA GLU A 77 1.87 13.98 5.47
C GLU A 77 2.33 12.97 6.52
N ARG A 78 3.33 13.34 7.31
CA ARG A 78 3.81 12.52 8.43
C ARG A 78 2.88 12.71 9.63
N ARG A 79 2.22 11.64 10.06
CA ARG A 79 1.39 11.58 11.28
C ARG A 79 1.98 10.55 12.24
N GLY A 80 2.79 11.02 13.19
CA GLY A 80 3.53 10.15 14.11
C GLY A 80 4.55 9.27 13.37
N THR A 81 4.42 7.95 13.51
CA THR A 81 5.25 6.97 12.80
C THR A 81 4.77 6.67 11.38
N ASN A 82 3.56 7.12 11.03
CA ASN A 82 2.90 6.77 9.77
C ASN A 82 3.00 7.91 8.76
N ILE A 83 2.91 7.56 7.47
CA ILE A 83 2.75 8.51 6.37
C ILE A 83 1.33 8.32 5.84
N THR A 84 0.55 9.40 5.76
CA THR A 84 -0.85 9.39 5.34
C THR A 84 -1.11 10.46 4.28
N PRO A 85 -2.16 10.34 3.46
CA PRO A 85 -2.64 11.42 2.61
C PRO A 85 -3.01 12.67 3.44
N ALA A 86 -2.41 13.83 3.13
CA ALA A 86 -2.77 15.10 3.73
C ALA A 86 -4.25 15.41 3.44
N GLY A 87 -5.09 15.53 4.48
CA GLY A 87 -6.52 15.78 4.33
C GLY A 87 -7.35 14.58 3.84
N GLY A 88 -6.74 13.38 3.73
CA GLY A 88 -7.41 12.16 3.27
C GLY A 88 -7.62 12.10 1.74
N VAL A 89 -8.31 11.05 1.28
CA VAL A 89 -8.70 10.87 -0.13
C VAL A 89 -10.22 10.74 -0.17
N LYS A 90 -10.90 11.83 -0.48
CA LYS A 90 -12.37 11.86 -0.56
C LYS A 90 -12.82 11.25 -1.89
N MET A 91 -13.73 10.28 -1.81
CA MET A 91 -14.27 9.56 -2.95
C MET A 91 -15.80 9.72 -2.98
N ILE A 92 -16.36 9.82 -4.18
CA ILE A 92 -17.81 9.78 -4.44
C ILE A 92 -18.14 8.37 -4.95
N MET A 93 -19.11 7.72 -4.32
CA MET A 93 -19.66 6.46 -4.81
C MET A 93 -20.62 6.75 -5.98
N LYS A 94 -20.28 6.26 -7.18
CA LYS A 94 -21.11 6.39 -8.39
C LYS A 94 -22.11 5.27 -8.55
N GLY A 95 -21.96 4.20 -7.78
CA GLY A 95 -22.84 3.05 -7.76
C GLY A 95 -22.07 1.78 -7.43
N GLU A 96 -22.81 0.68 -7.38
CA GLU A 96 -22.25 -0.65 -7.20
C GLU A 96 -21.92 -1.27 -8.56
N ARG A 97 -20.85 -2.07 -8.60
CA ARG A 97 -20.59 -3.02 -9.68
C ARG A 97 -21.38 -4.27 -9.31
N LEU A 98 -22.51 -4.48 -9.98
CA LEU A 98 -23.21 -5.77 -9.92
C LEU A 98 -22.25 -6.82 -10.47
N ALA A 99 -22.09 -7.91 -9.71
CA ALA A 99 -21.31 -9.08 -10.14
C ALA A 99 -21.93 -9.72 -11.38
#